data_AF-A0A3S0VAW4-F1
#
_entry.id   AF-A0A3S0VAW4-F1
#
_cell.length_a   1.000
_cell.length_b   1.000
_cell.length_c   1.000
_cell.angle_alpha   90.00
_cell.angle_beta   90.00
_cell.angle_gamma   90.00
#
_symmetry.space_group_name_H-M   'P 1'
#
loop_
_entity.id
_entity.type
_entity.pdbx_description
1 polymer ?
#
loop_
_entity_poly.entity_id
_entity_poly.type
_entity_poly.pdbx_seq_one_letter_code
_entity_poly.pdbx_strand_id
1 'polypeptide(L)'
;MSERPEKRSWYASAKDSDSVTSAVRAILLSYEDKMPQVFKSITADNGSEFSNLAELGTDKEIAVYFSHPYASYERGTNERHNGLIRRFIKKGQPIHTYSDEKIEQVESWLNQLPRKILDYQTPDEAFAQCLDSVA
;
A
#
# COMPACT_ATOMS: atom_id res chain seq x y z
N MET A 1 -10.91 5.16 20.15
CA MET A 1 -9.55 5.05 19.61
C MET A 1 -9.53 3.82 18.72
N SER A 2 -9.49 4.03 17.40
CA SER A 2 -9.38 2.92 16.46
C SER A 2 -7.91 2.58 16.30
N GLU A 3 -7.47 1.49 16.92
CA GLU A 3 -6.07 1.07 16.84
C GLU A 3 -5.77 0.40 15.50
N ARG A 4 -4.61 0.73 14.93
CA ARG A 4 -4.03 0.04 13.79
C ARG A 4 -3.75 -1.41 14.22
N PRO A 5 -4.09 -2.43 13.40
CA PRO A 5 -3.71 -3.81 13.70
C PRO A 5 -2.18 -3.92 13.87
N GLU A 6 -1.73 -4.92 14.65
CA GLU A 6 -0.30 -5.17 14.89
C GLU A 6 0.49 -5.10 13.57
N LYS A 7 1.65 -4.45 13.64
CA LYS A 7 2.49 -4.18 12.46
C LYS A 7 2.94 -5.52 11.86
N ARG A 8 2.29 -5.90 10.76
CA ARG A 8 2.66 -7.05 9.93
C ARG A 8 3.19 -6.53 8.61
N SER A 9 4.37 -7.02 8.22
CA SER A 9 4.91 -6.79 6.88
C SER A 9 4.13 -7.66 5.91
N TRP A 10 3.46 -7.04 4.94
CA TRP A 10 2.71 -7.74 3.90
C TRP A 10 3.50 -7.71 2.61
N TYR A 11 3.83 -8.89 2.07
CA TYR A 11 4.51 -9.02 0.79
C TYR A 11 3.76 -10.00 -0.11
N ALA A 12 3.71 -9.68 -1.41
CA ALA A 12 3.30 -10.64 -2.42
C ALA A 12 4.40 -11.70 -2.57
N SER A 13 4.03 -12.98 -2.56
CA SER A 13 4.95 -14.11 -2.70
C SER A 13 5.66 -14.14 -4.06
N ALA A 14 5.03 -13.61 -5.10
CA ALA A 14 5.56 -13.52 -6.45
C ALA A 14 4.94 -12.33 -7.21
N LYS A 15 5.49 -12.04 -8.39
CA LYS A 15 5.05 -10.93 -9.26
C LYS A 15 4.00 -11.42 -10.26
N ASP A 16 2.89 -11.91 -9.74
CA ASP A 16 1.71 -12.37 -10.49
C ASP A 16 0.42 -11.87 -9.83
N SER A 17 -0.69 -11.94 -10.57
CA SER A 17 -1.97 -11.37 -10.12
C SER A 17 -2.51 -12.05 -8.87
N ASP A 18 -2.35 -13.36 -8.72
CA ASP A 18 -2.88 -14.11 -7.59
C ASP A 18 -2.14 -13.78 -6.29
N SER A 19 -0.81 -13.71 -6.35
CA SER A 19 0.04 -13.34 -5.22
C SER A 19 -0.24 -11.91 -4.75
N VAL A 20 -0.39 -10.97 -5.69
CA VAL A 20 -0.71 -9.57 -5.36
C VAL A 20 -2.12 -9.44 -4.79
N THR A 21 -3.12 -10.03 -5.44
CA THR A 21 -4.51 -10.00 -4.95
C THR A 21 -4.64 -10.62 -3.56
N SER A 22 -3.95 -11.74 -3.31
CA SER A 22 -3.94 -12.38 -2.00
C SER A 22 -3.32 -11.49 -0.91
N ALA A 23 -2.19 -10.84 -1.20
CA ALA A 23 -1.56 -9.91 -0.26
C ALA A 23 -2.45 -8.71 0.04
N VAL A 24 -3.06 -8.10 -0.99
CA VAL A 24 -4.01 -6.98 -0.79
C VAL A 24 -5.24 -7.44 0.00
N ARG A 25 -5.80 -8.62 -0.30
CA ARG A 25 -6.93 -9.18 0.44
C ARG A 25 -6.60 -9.39 1.92
N ALA A 26 -5.38 -9.84 2.23
CA ALA A 26 -4.92 -10.02 3.60
C ALA A 26 -4.81 -8.68 4.35
N ILE A 27 -4.32 -7.62 3.69
CA ILE A 27 -4.31 -6.26 4.24
C ILE A 27 -5.74 -5.80 4.55
N LEU A 28 -6.67 -5.93 3.61
CA LEU A 28 -8.07 -5.53 3.80
C LEU A 28 -8.71 -6.28 4.97
N LEU A 29 -8.52 -7.60 5.05
CA LEU A 29 -9.05 -8.44 6.12
C LEU A 29 -8.47 -8.12 7.49
N SER A 30 -7.24 -7.59 7.57
CA SER A 30 -6.61 -7.22 8.85
C SER A 30 -7.32 -6.09 9.59
N TYR A 31 -8.22 -5.36 8.93
CA TYR A 31 -9.04 -4.30 9.53
C TYR A 31 -10.47 -4.75 9.86
N GLU A 32 -10.81 -6.02 9.63
CA GLU A 32 -12.09 -6.64 10.01
C GLU A 32 -13.30 -5.75 9.67
N ASP A 33 -14.17 -5.45 10.64
CA ASP A 33 -15.38 -4.66 10.48
C ASP A 33 -15.12 -3.19 10.13
N LYS A 34 -13.89 -2.71 10.31
CA LYS A 34 -13.47 -1.34 10.01
C LYS A 34 -13.01 -1.15 8.56
N MET A 35 -12.96 -2.23 7.79
CA MET A 35 -12.44 -2.20 6.42
C MET A 35 -13.15 -1.14 5.53
N PRO A 36 -14.50 -1.02 5.50
CA PRO A 36 -15.19 0.00 4.68
C PRO A 36 -14.92 1.45 5.13
N GLN A 37 -14.58 1.64 6.40
CA GLN A 37 -14.24 2.93 6.98
C GLN A 37 -12.82 3.35 6.56
N VAL A 38 -11.88 2.42 6.63
CA VAL A 38 -10.45 2.66 6.38
C VAL A 38 -10.13 2.68 4.88
N PHE A 39 -10.69 1.76 4.09
CA PHE A 39 -10.41 1.63 2.67
C PHE A 39 -11.62 2.06 1.85
N LYS A 40 -11.54 3.26 1.26
CA LYS A 40 -12.60 3.79 0.38
C LYS A 40 -12.49 3.27 -1.05
N SER A 41 -11.26 3.13 -1.53
CA SER A 41 -10.96 2.60 -2.85
C SER A 41 -9.52 2.10 -2.91
N ILE A 42 -9.25 1.28 -3.91
CA ILE A 42 -7.90 0.88 -4.31
C ILE A 42 -7.63 1.48 -5.68
N THR A 43 -6.46 2.09 -5.84
CA THR A 43 -5.98 2.57 -7.13
C THR A 43 -4.74 1.76 -7.51
N ALA A 44 -4.75 1.18 -8.70
CA ALA A 44 -3.64 0.40 -9.21
C ALA A 44 -3.24 0.89 -10.60
N ASP A 45 -2.03 0.52 -11.01
CA ASP A 45 -1.68 0.70 -12.40
C ASP A 45 -2.18 -0.45 -13.29
N ASN A 46 -2.11 -0.29 -14.61
CA ASN A 46 -2.58 -1.28 -15.57
C ASN A 46 -1.56 -2.41 -15.84
N GLY A 47 -0.74 -2.75 -14.84
CA GLY A 47 0.17 -3.89 -14.87
C GLY A 47 -0.57 -5.21 -14.77
N SER A 48 -0.07 -6.24 -15.44
CA SER A 48 -0.68 -7.57 -15.45
C SER A 48 -0.74 -8.20 -14.05
N GLU A 49 0.18 -7.83 -13.16
CA GLU A 49 0.17 -8.25 -11.75
C GLU A 49 -1.01 -7.69 -10.94
N PHE A 50 -1.76 -6.73 -11.48
CA PHE A 50 -2.91 -6.12 -10.81
C PHE A 50 -4.25 -6.53 -11.44
N SER A 51 -4.25 -7.39 -12.47
CA SER A 51 -5.47 -7.73 -13.23
C SER A 51 -6.59 -8.29 -12.36
N ASN A 52 -6.24 -9.07 -11.33
CA ASN A 52 -7.21 -9.74 -10.46
C ASN A 52 -7.67 -8.85 -9.30
N LEU A 53 -7.13 -7.62 -9.14
CA LEU A 53 -7.61 -6.71 -8.09
C LEU A 53 -9.07 -6.31 -8.30
N ALA A 54 -9.56 -6.31 -9.55
CA ALA A 54 -10.97 -6.02 -9.86
C ALA A 54 -11.95 -6.99 -9.14
N GLU A 55 -11.52 -8.23 -8.86
CA GLU A 55 -12.32 -9.21 -8.14
C GLU A 55 -12.59 -8.78 -6.69
N LEU A 56 -11.63 -8.10 -6.05
CA LEU A 56 -11.80 -7.59 -4.68
C LEU A 56 -12.91 -6.55 -4.58
N GLY A 57 -13.15 -5.78 -5.64
CA GLY A 57 -14.20 -4.77 -5.64
C GLY A 57 -15.62 -5.34 -5.75
N THR A 58 -15.75 -6.54 -6.32
CA THR A 58 -17.04 -7.24 -6.40
C THR A 58 -17.44 -7.83 -5.04
N ASP A 59 -16.46 -8.31 -4.27
CA ASP A 59 -16.69 -9.05 -3.02
C ASP A 59 -16.86 -8.17 -1.76
N LYS A 60 -16.30 -6.95 -1.75
CA LYS A 60 -15.97 -6.25 -0.49
C LYS A 60 -16.42 -4.78 -0.38
N GLU A 61 -17.30 -4.30 -1.25
CA GLU A 61 -17.75 -2.89 -1.25
C GLU A 61 -16.61 -1.85 -1.42
N ILE A 62 -15.43 -2.25 -1.89
CA ILE A 62 -14.29 -1.35 -2.14
C ILE A 62 -14.17 -1.10 -3.64
N ALA A 63 -14.29 0.15 -4.06
CA ALA A 63 -14.10 0.49 -5.46
C ALA A 63 -12.63 0.29 -5.88
N VAL A 64 -12.39 -0.36 -7.02
CA VAL A 64 -11.05 -0.55 -7.59
C VAL A 64 -10.95 0.23 -8.90
N TYR A 65 -9.94 1.10 -8.99
CA TYR A 65 -9.67 1.95 -10.15
C TYR A 65 -8.29 1.67 -10.72
N PHE A 66 -8.18 1.73 -12.05
CA PHE A 66 -6.92 1.52 -12.76
C PHE A 66 -6.54 2.78 -13.53
N SER A 67 -5.24 3.09 -13.57
CA SER A 67 -4.71 4.18 -14.40
C SER A 67 -4.98 3.93 -15.89
N HIS A 68 -5.28 4.98 -16.64
CA HIS A 68 -5.47 4.88 -18.08
C HIS A 68 -4.18 4.45 -18.80
N PRO A 69 -4.28 3.69 -19.91
CA PRO A 69 -3.13 3.38 -20.75
C PRO A 69 -2.39 4.66 -21.16
N TYR A 70 -1.06 4.63 -21.06
CA TYR A 70 -0.17 5.75 -21.41
C TYR A 70 -0.33 7.03 -20.56
N ALA A 71 -1.07 6.99 -19.45
CA ALA A 71 -1.25 8.12 -18.54
C ALA A 71 -0.30 8.05 -17.33
N SER A 72 1.02 8.17 -17.58
CA SER A 72 2.02 8.12 -16.49
C SER A 72 1.83 9.18 -15.40
N TYR A 73 1.23 10.33 -15.75
CA TYR A 73 0.93 11.41 -14.81
C TYR A 73 -0.08 11.02 -13.71
N GLU A 74 -0.92 10.00 -13.92
CA GLU A 74 -1.85 9.48 -12.90
C GLU A 74 -1.13 8.69 -11.79
N ARG A 75 0.17 8.41 -11.97
CA ARG A 75 0.96 7.54 -11.10
C ARG A 75 2.09 8.25 -10.37
N GLY A 76 2.08 9.59 -10.35
CA GLY A 76 3.17 10.41 -9.78
C GLY A 76 3.52 10.05 -8.33
N THR A 77 2.52 9.75 -7.49
CA THR A 77 2.74 9.34 -6.10
C THR A 77 3.44 7.98 -6.00
N ASN A 78 3.06 7.01 -6.85
CA ASN A 78 3.67 5.68 -6.87
C ASN A 78 5.14 5.76 -7.30
N GLU A 79 5.44 6.56 -8.33
CA GLU A 79 6.82 6.77 -8.78
C GLU A 79 7.67 7.44 -7.69
N ARG A 80 7.11 8.45 -7.00
CA ARG A 80 7.80 9.11 -5.91
C ARG A 80 8.08 8.14 -4.75
N HIS A 81 7.10 7.32 -4.39
CA HIS A 81 7.22 6.34 -3.31
C HIS A 81 8.25 5.24 -3.66
N ASN A 82 8.20 4.71 -4.88
CA ASN A 82 9.19 3.77 -5.40
C ASN A 82 10.62 4.35 -5.30
N GLY A 83 10.80 5.62 -5.65
CA GLY A 83 12.09 6.31 -5.51
C GLY A 83 12.62 6.38 -4.07
N LEU A 84 11.74 6.40 -3.06
CA LEU A 84 12.14 6.35 -1.65
C LEU A 84 12.60 4.93 -1.25
N ILE A 85 11.84 3.90 -1.64
CA ILE A 85 12.23 2.49 -1.41
C ILE A 85 13.60 2.18 -2.04
N ARG A 86 13.86 2.72 -3.24
CA ARG A 86 15.12 2.52 -3.97
C ARG A 86 16.37 3.09 -3.29
N ARG A 87 16.22 3.91 -2.25
CA ARG A 87 17.36 4.35 -1.41
C ARG A 87 17.94 3.21 -0.58
N PHE A 88 17.14 2.19 -0.29
CA PHE A 88 17.53 1.03 0.52
C PHE A 88 17.58 -0.25 -0.29
N ILE A 89 16.61 -0.44 -1.20
CA ILE A 89 16.50 -1.65 -2.02
C ILE A 89 16.95 -1.33 -3.45
N LYS A 90 18.20 -1.71 -3.76
CA LYS A 90 18.80 -1.43 -5.08
C LYS A 90 17.97 -2.04 -6.22
N LYS A 91 17.96 -1.37 -7.37
CA LYS A 91 17.31 -1.88 -8.59
C LYS A 91 17.93 -3.23 -9.00
N GLY A 92 17.09 -4.18 -9.39
CA GLY A 92 17.52 -5.52 -9.81
C GLY A 92 17.78 -6.52 -8.68
N GLN A 93 17.72 -6.08 -7.41
CA GLN A 93 17.74 -7.00 -6.27
C GLN A 93 16.30 -7.41 -5.92
N PRO A 94 15.99 -8.72 -5.83
CA PRO A 94 14.69 -9.17 -5.34
C PRO A 94 14.48 -8.72 -3.89
N ILE A 95 13.26 -8.32 -3.52
CA ILE A 95 12.97 -7.84 -2.16
C ILE A 95 13.15 -8.95 -1.11
N HIS A 96 12.82 -10.20 -1.47
CA HIS A 96 12.94 -11.36 -0.58
C HIS A 96 14.38 -11.72 -0.19
N THR A 97 15.41 -11.08 -0.77
CA THR A 97 16.81 -11.31 -0.36
C THR A 97 17.23 -10.45 0.83
N TYR A 98 16.41 -9.49 1.24
CA TYR A 98 16.62 -8.67 2.42
C TYR A 98 15.95 -9.34 3.63
N SER A 99 16.53 -9.19 4.82
CA SER A 99 15.91 -9.70 6.05
C SER A 99 14.62 -8.95 6.37
N ASP A 100 13.69 -9.61 7.06
CA ASP A 100 12.44 -8.98 7.53
C ASP A 100 12.73 -7.74 8.39
N GLU A 101 13.74 -7.82 9.27
CA GLU A 101 14.20 -6.66 10.06
C GLU A 101 14.60 -5.48 9.16
N LYS A 102 15.27 -5.75 8.03
CA LYS A 102 15.66 -4.70 7.10
C LYS A 102 14.45 -4.09 6.40
N ILE A 103 13.47 -4.91 6.04
CA ILE A 103 12.21 -4.44 5.45
C ILE A 103 11.45 -3.56 6.44
N GLU A 104 11.32 -4.01 7.69
CA GLU A 104 10.66 -3.24 8.76
C GLU A 104 11.34 -1.89 9.04
N GLN A 105 12.67 -1.85 9.03
CA GLN A 105 13.43 -0.60 9.15
C GLN A 105 13.12 0.35 8.00
N VAL A 106 13.03 -0.16 6.77
CA VAL A 106 12.69 0.65 5.58
C VAL A 106 11.25 1.16 5.68
N GLU A 107 10.29 0.32 6.05
CA GLU A 107 8.89 0.71 6.26
C GLU A 107 8.76 1.78 7.35
N SER A 108 9.43 1.58 8.50
CA SER A 108 9.43 2.55 9.59
C SER A 108 9.98 3.90 9.13
N TRP A 109 11.11 3.89 8.41
CA TRP A 109 11.69 5.11 7.87
C TRP A 109 10.75 5.81 6.87
N LEU A 110 10.09 5.04 5.99
CA LEU A 110 9.14 5.59 5.02
C LEU A 110 7.97 6.27 5.73
N ASN A 111 7.41 5.62 6.74
CA ASN A 111 6.23 6.10 7.46
C ASN A 111 6.54 7.24 8.44
N GLN A 112 7.78 7.37 8.89
CA GLN A 112 8.25 8.47 9.76
C GLN A 112 8.85 9.64 8.99
N LEU A 113 9.12 9.50 7.69
CA LEU A 113 9.66 10.60 6.90
C LEU A 113 8.55 11.65 6.64
N PRO A 114 8.73 12.93 7.01
CA PRO A 114 7.77 14.00 6.69
C PRO A 114 7.49 14.13 5.19
N ARG A 115 6.25 14.45 4.81
CA ARG A 115 5.84 14.63 3.41
C ARG A 115 5.28 16.03 3.20
N LYS A 116 5.82 16.76 2.22
CA LYS A 116 5.30 18.10 1.85
C LYS A 116 3.82 18.07 1.44
N ILE A 117 3.35 16.99 0.80
CA ILE A 117 1.93 16.83 0.40
C ILE A 117 0.99 16.62 1.60
N LEU A 118 1.54 16.27 2.77
CA LEU A 118 0.81 16.10 4.03
C LEU A 118 1.11 17.27 4.98
N ASP A 119 1.36 18.47 4.44
CA ASP A 119 1.74 19.66 5.23
C ASP A 119 2.92 19.41 6.20
N TYR A 120 3.89 18.60 5.75
CA TYR A 120 5.05 18.16 6.52
C TYR A 120 4.76 17.26 7.72
N GLN A 121 3.56 16.69 7.82
CA GLN A 121 3.30 15.54 8.68
C GLN A 121 3.93 14.27 8.11
N THR A 122 4.15 13.29 8.99
CA THR A 122 4.55 11.94 8.62
C THR A 122 3.33 11.12 8.15
N PRO A 123 3.51 10.15 7.25
CA PRO A 123 2.43 9.22 6.88
C PRO A 123 1.75 8.54 8.08
N ASP A 124 2.51 8.17 9.12
CA ASP A 124 1.93 7.56 10.32
C ASP A 124 1.02 8.54 11.09
N GLU A 125 1.44 9.80 11.27
CA GLU A 125 0.60 10.83 11.92
C GLU A 125 -0.67 11.10 11.13
N ALA A 126 -0.55 11.31 9.83
CA ALA A 126 -1.69 11.60 8.96
C ALA A 126 -2.68 10.42 8.91
N PHE A 127 -2.16 9.19 8.90
CA PHE A 127 -3.00 7.99 8.93
C PHE A 127 -3.73 7.84 10.27
N ALA A 128 -3.05 8.07 11.39
CA ALA A 128 -3.68 8.02 12.72
C ALA A 128 -4.81 9.06 12.86
N GLN A 129 -4.59 10.30 12.41
CA GLN A 129 -5.62 11.34 12.39
C GLN A 129 -6.82 10.95 11.53
N CYS A 130 -6.56 10.34 10.36
CA CYS A 130 -7.63 9.82 9.50
C CYS A 130 -8.42 8.73 10.23
N LEU A 131 -7.76 7.74 10.83
CA LEU A 131 -8.42 6.66 11.58
C LEU A 131 -9.29 7.17 12.72
N ASP A 132 -8.81 8.16 13.49
CA ASP A 132 -9.58 8.77 14.58
C ASP A 132 -10.81 9.53 14.07
N SER A 133 -10.78 10.04 12.83
CA SER A 133 -11.93 10.72 12.21
C SER A 133 -13.01 9.77 11.67
N VAL A 134 -12.67 8.50 11.41
CA VAL A 134 -13.62 7.48 10.90
C VAL A 134 -14.07 6.50 11.99
N ALA A 135 -13.55 6.64 13.23
CA ALA A 135 -13.92 5.88 14.41
C ALA A 135 -15.12 6.50 15.16
#